data_AF-A0AAC8VDW4-F1
#
_entry.id   AF-A0AAC8VDW4-F1
#
_cell.length_a   1.000
_cell.length_b   1.000
_cell.length_c   1.000
_cell.angle_alpha   90.00
_cell.angle_beta   90.00
_cell.angle_gamma   90.00
#
_symmetry.space_group_name_H-M   'P 1'
#
loop_
_entity.id
_entity.type
_entity.pdbx_description
1 polymer ?
#
loop_
_entity_poly.entity_id
_entity_poly.type
_entity_poly.pdbx_seq_one_letter_code
_entity_poly.pdbx_strand_id
1 'polypeptide(L)'
;MKSQFLYHYHSKYKRLGLDYFVKYSEAVLRISLYMPKIFNDIFNIQFFRAGLANTAGFADTRLISSLNLRAQLKQRAAPEFNLEEMEKLSI
;
A
#
# COMPACT_ATOMS: atom_id res chain seq x y z
N MET A 1 -13.01 34.59 -2.66
CA MET A 1 -12.42 34.39 -4.00
C MET A 1 -11.72 33.04 -4.18
N LYS A 2 -10.76 32.66 -3.33
CA LYS A 2 -9.99 31.39 -3.51
C LYS A 2 -10.86 30.11 -3.46
N SER A 3 -11.88 30.06 -2.60
CA SER A 3 -12.82 28.94 -2.48
C SER A 3 -13.68 28.74 -3.73
N GLN A 4 -14.22 29.83 -4.30
CA GLN A 4 -14.99 29.80 -5.54
C GLN A 4 -14.12 29.37 -6.74
N PHE A 5 -12.89 29.87 -6.81
CA PHE A 5 -11.92 29.42 -7.82
C PHE A 5 -11.65 27.91 -7.73
N LEU A 6 -11.37 27.39 -6.53
CA LEU A 6 -11.15 25.95 -6.32
C LEU A 6 -12.38 25.10 -6.69
N TYR A 7 -13.57 25.58 -6.37
CA TYR A 7 -14.83 24.93 -6.74
C TYR A 7 -14.96 24.81 -8.26
N HIS A 8 -14.81 25.92 -8.99
CA HIS A 8 -14.89 25.91 -10.45
C HIS A 8 -13.75 25.10 -11.10
N TYR A 9 -12.54 25.15 -10.54
CA TYR A 9 -11.40 24.39 -11.01
C TYR A 9 -11.64 22.88 -10.91
N HIS A 10 -12.05 22.37 -9.74
CA HIS A 10 -12.34 20.94 -9.56
C HIS A 10 -13.63 20.48 -10.24
N SER A 11 -14.59 21.38 -10.45
CA SER A 11 -15.80 21.09 -11.24
C SER A 11 -15.49 20.90 -12.72
N LYS A 12 -14.57 21.69 -13.27
CA LYS A 12 -14.21 21.66 -14.70
C LYS A 12 -13.11 20.65 -15.01
N TYR A 13 -12.15 20.52 -14.12
CA TYR A 13 -11.00 19.61 -14.24
C TYR A 13 -11.09 18.56 -13.14
N LYS A 14 -11.85 17.49 -13.42
CA LYS A 14 -11.85 16.30 -12.58
C LYS A 14 -10.50 15.60 -12.74
N ARG A 15 -9.79 15.48 -11.62
CA ARG A 15 -8.56 14.70 -11.58
C ARG A 15 -8.89 13.22 -11.80
N LEU A 16 -8.14 12.55 -12.68
CA LEU A 16 -8.38 11.16 -13.02
C LEU A 16 -8.27 10.28 -11.77
N GLY A 17 -9.09 9.24 -11.65
CA GLY A 17 -9.05 8.33 -10.50
C GLY A 17 -7.65 7.72 -10.27
N LEU A 18 -6.90 7.51 -11.35
CA LEU A 18 -5.52 7.05 -11.34
C LEU A 18 -4.60 7.94 -10.51
N ASP A 19 -4.72 9.26 -10.63
CA ASP A 19 -3.88 10.19 -9.88
C ASP A 19 -4.10 10.10 -8.36
N TYR A 20 -5.35 9.89 -7.96
CA TYR A 20 -5.67 9.67 -6.55
C TYR A 20 -5.13 8.33 -6.06
N PHE A 21 -5.25 7.29 -6.89
CA PHE A 21 -4.67 5.98 -6.59
C PHE A 21 -3.16 6.07 -6.41
N VAL A 22 -2.44 6.71 -7.34
CA VAL A 22 -0.98 6.93 -7.25
C VAL A 22 -0.62 7.70 -5.98
N LYS A 23 -1.34 8.80 -5.69
CA LYS A 23 -1.09 9.63 -4.50
C LYS A 23 -1.15 8.82 -3.20
N TYR A 24 -2.09 7.88 -3.07
CA TYR A 24 -2.30 7.12 -1.84
C TYR A 24 -1.68 5.72 -1.88
N SER A 25 -1.13 5.28 -3.03
CA SER A 25 -0.63 3.93 -3.24
C SER A 25 0.41 3.50 -2.19
N GLU A 26 1.37 4.37 -1.86
CA GLU A 26 2.42 4.07 -0.89
C GLU A 26 1.88 3.91 0.54
N ALA A 27 0.96 4.79 0.94
CA ALA A 27 0.32 4.71 2.26
C ALA A 27 -0.53 3.44 2.38
N VAL A 28 -1.30 3.12 1.34
CA VAL A 28 -2.10 1.89 1.26
C VAL A 28 -1.21 0.66 1.28
N LEU A 29 -0.10 0.67 0.53
CA LEU A 29 0.88 -0.41 0.50
C LEU A 29 1.44 -0.65 1.90
N ARG A 30 1.90 0.40 2.58
CA ARG A 30 2.43 0.29 3.95
C ARG A 30 1.41 -0.37 4.89
N ILE A 31 0.15 0.05 4.85
CA ILE A 31 -0.92 -0.53 5.69
C ILE A 31 -1.17 -1.99 5.31
N SER A 32 -1.18 -2.31 4.01
CA SER A 32 -1.42 -3.66 3.51
C SER A 32 -0.38 -4.68 3.97
N LEU A 33 0.86 -4.24 4.21
CA LEU A 33 1.94 -5.10 4.73
C LEU A 33 1.73 -5.50 6.19
N TYR A 34 1.02 -4.69 7.00
CA TYR A 34 0.71 -5.04 8.38
C TYR A 34 -0.47 -6.02 8.49
N MET A 35 -1.40 -5.96 7.53
CA MET A 35 -2.65 -6.75 7.55
C MET A 35 -2.89 -7.47 6.20
N PRO A 36 -1.97 -8.33 5.73
CA PRO A 36 -2.02 -8.90 4.39
C PRO A 36 -3.27 -9.75 4.15
N LYS A 37 -3.79 -10.43 5.18
CA LYS A 37 -5.02 -11.25 5.07
C LYS A 37 -6.23 -10.40 4.66
N ILE A 38 -6.44 -9.27 5.35
CA ILE A 38 -7.59 -8.38 5.08
C ILE A 38 -7.49 -7.81 3.67
N PHE A 39 -6.30 -7.36 3.28
CA PHE A 39 -6.12 -6.80 1.94
C PHE A 39 -6.28 -7.86 0.85
N ASN A 40 -5.80 -9.09 1.07
CA ASN A 40 -6.04 -10.20 0.15
C ASN A 40 -7.54 -10.51 0.00
N ASP A 41 -8.29 -10.49 1.09
CA ASP A 41 -9.75 -10.69 1.06
C ASP A 41 -10.45 -9.56 0.27
N ILE A 42 -10.05 -8.30 0.50
CA ILE A 42 -10.56 -7.15 -0.27
C ILE A 42 -10.22 -7.27 -1.76
N PHE A 43 -8.97 -7.63 -2.08
CA PHE A 43 -8.51 -7.84 -3.45
C PHE A 43 -9.21 -9.03 -4.12
N ASN A 44 -9.78 -9.98 -3.38
CA ASN A 44 -10.57 -11.08 -3.94
C ASN A 44 -12.02 -10.68 -4.29
N ILE A 45 -12.50 -9.52 -3.84
CA ILE A 45 -13.85 -9.05 -4.17
C ILE A 45 -13.92 -8.66 -5.65
N GLN A 46 -14.81 -9.29 -6.42
CA GLN A 46 -14.95 -9.09 -7.87
C GLN A 46 -15.21 -7.62 -8.24
N PHE A 47 -16.07 -6.93 -7.48
CA PHE A 47 -16.36 -5.51 -7.71
C PHE A 47 -15.12 -4.63 -7.52
N PHE A 48 -14.29 -4.95 -6.52
CA PHE A 48 -13.07 -4.21 -6.25
C PHE A 48 -12.03 -4.41 -7.36
N ARG A 49 -11.86 -5.65 -7.84
CA ARG A 49 -11.02 -5.95 -9.02
C ARG A 49 -11.50 -5.21 -10.27
N ALA A 50 -12.80 -5.23 -10.54
CA ALA A 50 -13.37 -4.50 -11.68
C ALA A 50 -13.15 -2.99 -11.55
N GLY A 51 -13.31 -2.42 -10.35
CA GLY A 51 -13.04 -1.00 -10.09
C GLY A 51 -11.56 -0.63 -10.32
N LEU A 52 -10.63 -1.46 -9.84
CA LEU A 52 -9.19 -1.26 -10.05
C LEU A 52 -8.76 -1.41 -11.51
N ALA A 53 -9.32 -2.36 -12.24
CA ALA A 53 -9.07 -2.52 -13.67
C ALA A 53 -9.50 -1.27 -14.46
N ASN A 54 -10.69 -0.72 -14.13
CA ASN A 54 -11.22 0.47 -14.81
C ASN A 54 -10.52 1.78 -14.43
N THR A 55 -9.96 1.88 -13.22
CA THR A 55 -9.36 3.13 -12.71
C THR A 55 -7.85 3.19 -12.85
N ALA A 56 -7.16 2.09 -12.59
CA ALA A 56 -5.70 2.02 -12.51
C ALA A 56 -5.09 0.98 -13.49
N GLY A 57 -5.92 0.28 -14.28
CA GLY A 57 -5.45 -0.79 -15.17
C GLY A 57 -4.93 -2.03 -14.44
N PHE A 58 -5.24 -2.17 -13.15
CA PHE A 58 -4.84 -3.32 -12.33
C PHE A 58 -5.73 -4.52 -12.64
N ALA A 59 -5.43 -5.20 -13.75
CA ALA A 59 -6.16 -6.41 -14.18
C ALA A 59 -5.94 -7.58 -13.21
N ASP A 60 -4.71 -7.75 -12.73
CA ASP A 60 -4.34 -8.80 -11.79
C ASP A 60 -3.75 -8.22 -10.50
N THR A 61 -4.53 -8.28 -9.43
CA THR A 61 -4.02 -8.02 -8.08
C THR A 61 -3.47 -9.33 -7.53
N ARG A 62 -2.13 -9.47 -7.58
CA ARG A 62 -1.46 -10.62 -6.97
C ARG A 62 -1.70 -10.60 -5.47
N LEU A 63 -1.90 -11.78 -4.89
CA LEU A 63 -1.99 -11.94 -3.44
C LEU A 63 -0.73 -11.36 -2.79
N ILE A 64 -0.91 -10.51 -1.80
CA ILE A 64 0.18 -10.08 -0.93
C ILE A 64 0.70 -11.33 -0.24
N SER A 65 1.98 -11.64 -0.44
CA SER A 65 2.60 -12.89 0.01
C SER A 65 2.29 -13.14 1.49
N SER A 66 1.79 -14.34 1.80
CA SER A 66 1.51 -14.78 3.17
C SER A 66 2.78 -14.85 4.04
N LEU A 67 3.95 -15.07 3.41
CA LEU A 67 5.26 -15.03 4.05
C LEU A 67 5.73 -13.58 4.25
N ASN A 68 5.31 -12.94 5.34
CA ASN A 68 5.91 -11.67 5.76
C ASN A 68 7.26 -11.95 6.45
N LEU A 69 8.36 -11.40 5.92
CA LEU A 69 9.70 -11.50 6.51
C LEU A 69 9.69 -11.10 8.00
N ARG A 70 8.97 -10.03 8.34
CA ARG A 70 8.83 -9.56 9.72
C ARG A 70 8.18 -10.61 10.62
N ALA A 71 7.14 -11.28 10.13
CA ALA A 71 6.46 -12.33 10.88
C ALA A 71 7.37 -13.54 11.12
N GLN A 72 8.14 -13.94 10.10
CA GLN A 72 9.13 -15.02 10.22
C GLN A 72 10.28 -14.67 11.16
N LEU A 73 10.83 -13.45 11.09
CA LEU A 73 11.89 -13.00 11.98
C LEU A 73 11.40 -12.97 13.42
N LYS A 74 10.17 -12.51 13.66
CA LYS A 74 9.54 -12.55 14.98
C LYS A 74 9.34 -13.99 15.48
N GLN A 75 8.89 -14.90 14.60
CA GLN A 75 8.72 -16.32 14.95
C GLN A 75 10.05 -16.99 15.31
N ARG A 76 11.15 -16.60 14.65
CA ARG A 76 12.49 -17.12 14.92
C ARG A 76 13.20 -16.43 16.09
N ALA A 77 12.53 -15.49 16.76
CA ALA A 77 13.15 -14.62 17.78
C ALA A 77 14.46 -13.99 17.28
N ALA A 78 14.48 -13.58 16.01
CA ALA A 78 15.66 -12.96 15.42
C ALA A 78 16.00 -11.67 16.18
N PRO A 79 17.29 -11.42 16.46
CA PRO A 79 17.71 -10.21 17.14
C PRO A 79 17.31 -8.98 16.33
N GLU A 80 16.87 -7.93 17.02
CA GLU A 80 16.67 -6.64 16.40
C GLU A 80 18.04 -6.02 16.05
N PHE A 81 18.07 -5.27 14.96
CA PHE A 81 19.30 -4.63 14.52
C PHE A 81 19.78 -3.63 15.59
N ASN A 82 20.98 -3.87 16.13
CA ASN A 82 21.65 -2.98 17.07
C ASN A 82 23.08 -2.69 16.58
N LEU A 83 23.40 -1.41 16.38
CA LEU A 83 24.72 -0.96 15.93
C LEU A 83 25.82 -1.31 16.93
N GLU A 84 25.56 -1.18 18.23
CA GLU A 84 26.54 -1.49 19.28
C GLU A 84 26.85 -2.99 19.35
N GLU A 85 25.89 -3.85 19.02
CA GLU A 85 26.11 -5.30 18.93
C GLU A 85 26.84 -5.67 17.62
N MET A 86 26.56 -4.95 16.53
CA MET A 86 27.26 -5.14 15.27
C MET A 86 28.73 -4.75 15.35
N GLU A 87 29.06 -3.63 15.98
CA GLU A 87 30.45 -3.19 16.16
C GLU A 87 31.27 -4.19 16.99
N LYS A 88 30.63 -4.91 17.94
CA LYS A 88 31.27 -5.99 18.70
C LYS A 88 31.52 -7.26 17.87
N LEU A 89 30.80 -7.43 16.76
CA LEU A 89 30.91 -8.59 15.86
C LEU A 89 31.82 -8.32 14.66
N SER A 90 32.11 -7.05 14.34
CA SER A 90 33.11 -6.68 13.34
C SER A 90 34.50 -6.72 13.97
N ILE A 91 35.20 -7.85 13.74
CA ILE A 91 36.64 -8.01 13.97
C ILE A 91 37.41 -7.37 12.81
#